data_AF-A0A673Y796-F1
#
_entry.id   AF-A0A673Y796-F1
#
_cell.length_a   1.000
_cell.length_b   1.000
_cell.length_c   1.000
_cell.angle_alpha   90.00
_cell.angle_beta   90.00
_cell.angle_gamma   90.00
#
_symmetry.space_group_name_H-M   'P 1'
#
loop_
_entity.id
_entity.type
_entity.pdbx_description
1 polymer ?
#
loop_
_entity_poly.entity_id
_entity_poly.type
_entity_poly.pdbx_seq_one_letter_code
_entity_poly.pdbx_strand_id
1 'polypeptide(L)'
;MIRDLSKMYPQSRHPVPHQPGQPFKFTVTESCDRIKEEFQFLQAQFHSLKLECEKLSGEKTEMQRHYVMVSFVCVCVCVCVCVCVCVCVCVCVCVCEL
;
A
#
# COMPACT_ATOMS: atom_id res chain seq x y z
N MET A 1 11.01 -6.77 7.63
CA MET A 1 10.53 -5.78 8.62
C MET A 1 11.66 -5.24 9.52
N ILE A 2 12.43 -6.04 10.28
CA ILE A 2 13.52 -5.49 11.12
C ILE A 2 14.72 -4.96 10.31
N ARG A 3 15.00 -5.55 9.14
CA ARG A 3 16.15 -5.17 8.28
C ARG A 3 16.01 -3.80 7.59
N ASP A 4 14.80 -3.24 7.49
CA ASP A 4 14.57 -1.95 6.83
C ASP A 4 14.75 -0.76 7.78
N LEU A 5 14.54 -0.96 9.08
CA LEU A 5 14.71 0.10 10.07
C LEU A 5 16.17 0.59 10.16
N SER A 6 17.13 -0.31 9.95
CA SER A 6 18.56 0.03 9.91
C SER A 6 18.95 0.87 8.70
N LYS A 7 18.10 0.96 7.66
CA LYS A 7 18.29 1.84 6.49
C LYS A 7 17.57 3.19 6.62
N MET A 8 16.61 3.32 7.54
CA MET A 8 15.93 4.59 7.81
C MET A 8 16.71 5.50 8.76
N TYR A 9 17.58 4.95 9.61
CA TYR A 9 18.33 5.73 10.60
C TYR A 9 19.78 5.94 10.15
N PRO A 10 20.18 7.16 9.74
CA PRO A 10 21.58 7.43 9.44
C PRO A 10 22.37 7.38 10.74
N GLN A 11 23.39 6.53 10.76
CA GLN A 11 24.32 6.43 11.88
C GLN A 11 25.14 7.73 11.95
N SER A 12 24.63 8.75 12.64
CA SER A 12 25.33 10.03 12.86
C SER A 12 26.67 9.77 13.57
N ARG A 13 27.75 9.72 12.80
CA ARG A 13 29.13 9.71 13.32
C ARG A 13 29.49 11.12 13.78
N HIS A 14 30.10 11.18 14.96
CA HIS A 14 30.43 12.37 15.75
C HIS A 14 31.14 13.51 14.99
N PRO A 15 30.95 14.79 15.39
CA PRO A 15 31.76 15.90 14.90
C PRO A 15 33.22 15.77 15.37
N VAL A 16 34.17 15.95 14.45
CA VAL A 16 35.61 16.02 14.70
C VAL A 16 35.96 17.38 15.33
N PRO A 17 36.93 17.47 16.28
CA PRO A 17 37.28 18.73 16.93
C PRO A 17 37.86 19.75 15.95
N HIS A 18 37.42 21.00 16.09
CA HIS A 18 37.85 22.15 15.27
C HIS A 18 39.34 22.45 15.49
N GLN A 19 40.16 22.41 14.43
CA GLN A 19 41.54 22.90 14.39
C GLN A 19 41.57 24.36 13.89
N PRO A 20 42.28 25.29 14.55
CA PRO A 20 42.31 26.70 14.18
C PRO A 20 43.23 26.91 12.96
N GLY A 21 42.65 27.11 11.78
CA GLY A 21 43.41 27.45 10.56
C GLY A 21 42.79 27.02 9.23
N GLN A 22 41.70 26.25 9.23
CA GLN A 22 41.07 25.79 7.98
C GLN A 22 40.23 26.90 7.31
N PRO A 23 40.40 27.15 5.99
CA PRO A 23 39.65 28.18 5.27
C PRO A 23 38.16 27.85 5.32
N PHE A 24 37.38 28.72 5.94
CA PHE A 24 35.92 28.65 6.18
C PHE A 24 35.08 28.20 4.96
N LYS A 25 35.61 28.34 3.73
CA LYS A 25 34.99 27.88 2.49
C LYS A 25 35.01 26.35 2.31
N PHE A 26 36.03 25.65 2.82
CA PHE A 26 36.16 24.19 2.67
C PHE A 26 35.04 23.45 3.42
N THR A 27 34.73 23.91 4.63
CA THR A 27 33.72 23.32 5.52
C THR A 27 32.30 23.50 4.99
N VAL A 28 32.01 24.61 4.30
CA VAL A 28 30.70 24.88 3.72
C VAL A 28 30.45 24.00 2.50
N THR A 29 31.45 23.83 1.62
CA THR A 29 31.35 22.92 0.46
C THR A 29 31.15 21.48 0.92
N GLU A 30 31.96 21.01 1.88
CA GLU A 30 31.85 19.65 2.44
C GLU A 30 30.49 19.42 3.11
N SER A 31 29.96 20.43 3.81
CA SER A 31 28.61 20.37 4.38
C SER A 31 27.53 20.30 3.29
N CYS A 32 27.70 21.04 2.20
CA CYS A 32 26.76 21.05 1.07
C CYS A 32 26.73 19.70 0.33
N ASP A 33 27.90 19.09 0.12
CA ASP A 33 28.00 17.76 -0.50
C ASP A 33 27.34 16.69 0.38
N ARG A 34 27.55 16.72 1.70
CA ARG A 34 26.84 15.83 2.63
C ARG A 34 25.32 16.03 2.59
N ILE A 35 24.85 17.28 2.57
CA ILE A 35 23.40 17.56 2.46
C ILE A 35 22.83 17.02 1.15
N LYS A 36 23.57 17.14 0.04
CA LYS A 36 23.17 16.62 -1.26
C LYS A 36 23.08 15.08 -1.26
N GLU A 37 24.03 14.39 -0.63
CA GLU A 37 24.00 12.93 -0.46
C GLU A 37 22.82 12.48 0.40
N GLU A 38 22.56 13.15 1.52
CA GLU A 38 21.41 12.88 2.38
C GLU A 38 20.09 13.09 1.62
N PHE A 39 19.99 14.14 0.80
CA PHE A 39 18.81 14.38 -0.03
C PHE A 39 18.63 13.31 -1.12
N GLN A 40 19.72 12.91 -1.79
CA GLN A 40 19.67 11.84 -2.79
C GLN A 40 19.28 10.49 -2.16
N PHE A 41 19.78 10.20 -0.96
CA PHE A 41 19.39 9.02 -0.20
C PHE A 41 17.92 9.05 0.18
N LEU A 42 17.45 10.18 0.72
CA LEU A 42 16.05 10.38 1.06
C LEU A 42 15.13 10.27 -0.17
N GLN A 43 15.56 10.83 -1.31
CA GLN A 43 14.87 10.71 -2.59
C GLN A 43 14.76 9.26 -3.05
N ALA A 44 15.83 8.45 -2.89
CA ALA A 44 15.81 7.03 -3.22
C ALA A 44 14.87 6.23 -2.30
N GLN A 45 14.83 6.57 -1.00
CA GLN A 45 13.89 5.97 -0.04
C GLN A 45 12.45 6.31 -0.38
N PHE A 46 12.16 7.56 -0.73
CA PHE A 46 10.82 7.99 -1.15
C PHE A 46 10.37 7.27 -2.43
N HIS A 47 11.27 7.10 -3.40
CA HIS A 47 10.96 6.38 -4.64
C HIS A 47 10.66 4.90 -4.38
N SER A 48 11.43 4.27 -3.49
CA SER A 48 11.19 2.87 -3.09
C SER A 48 9.86 2.72 -2.35
N LEU A 49 9.54 3.65 -1.43
CA LEU A 49 8.27 3.68 -0.73
C LEU A 49 7.09 3.89 -1.69
N LYS A 50 7.23 4.78 -2.68
CA LYS A 50 6.20 5.01 -3.71
C LYS A 50 5.87 3.71 -4.47
N LEU A 51 6.89 2.97 -4.90
CA LEU A 51 6.71 1.69 -5.58
C LEU A 51 5.99 0.66 -4.70
N GLU A 52 6.31 0.63 -3.40
CA GLU A 52 5.64 -0.25 -2.44
C GLU A 52 4.14 0.13 -2.28
N CYS A 53 3.82 1.42 -2.21
CA CYS A 53 2.44 1.89 -2.19
C CYS A 53 1.68 1.55 -3.49
N GLU A 54 2.30 1.69 -4.66
CA GLU A 54 1.71 1.31 -5.94
C GLU A 54 1.44 -0.20 -6.01
N LYS A 55 2.38 -1.02 -5.51
CA LYS A 55 2.21 -2.47 -5.40
C LYS A 55 1.04 -2.85 -4.50
N LEU A 56 0.98 -2.28 -3.30
CA LEU A 56 -0.12 -2.49 -2.35
C LEU A 56 -1.47 -2.04 -2.93
N SER A 57 -1.51 -0.94 -3.68
CA SER A 57 -2.70 -0.49 -4.40
C SER A 57 -3.12 -1.51 -5.46
N GLY A 58 -2.17 -2.08 -6.20
CA GLY A 58 -2.41 -3.14 -7.17
C GLY A 58 -2.99 -4.41 -6.55
N GLU A 59 -2.41 -4.89 -5.46
CA GLU A 59 -2.90 -6.06 -4.71
C GLU A 59 -4.31 -5.82 -4.15
N LYS A 60 -4.61 -4.60 -3.65
CA LYS A 60 -5.95 -4.21 -3.21
C LYS A 60 -6.98 -4.28 -4.34
N THR A 61 -6.66 -3.79 -5.54
CA THR A 61 -7.57 -3.85 -6.69
C THR A 61 -7.86 -5.29 -7.13
N GLU A 62 -6.87 -6.18 -7.06
CA GLU A 62 -7.06 -7.60 -7.37
C GLU A 62 -7.99 -8.27 -6.35
N MET A 63 -7.79 -7.98 -5.06
CA MET A 63 -8.65 -8.48 -3.99
C MET A 63 -10.10 -7.96 -4.13
N GLN A 64 -10.27 -6.67 -4.47
CA GLN A 64 -11.57 -6.06 -4.71
C GLN A 64 -12.28 -6.72 -5.90
N ARG A 65 -11.58 -7.05 -6.99
CA ARG A 65 -12.16 -7.72 -8.16
C ARG A 65 -12.75 -9.08 -7.80
N HIS A 66 -12.03 -9.88 -7.00
CA HIS A 66 -12.53 -11.17 -6.50
C HIS A 66 -13.75 -10.99 -5.60
N TYR A 67 -13.71 -10.01 -4.68
CA TYR A 67 -14.83 -9.72 -3.79
C TYR A 67 -16.10 -9.34 -4.56
N VAL A 68 -15.98 -8.45 -5.56
CA VAL A 68 -17.11 -8.04 -6.40
C VAL A 68 -17.68 -9.21 -7.19
N MET A 69 -16.82 -10.06 -7.78
CA MET A 69 -17.25 -11.26 -8.51
C MET A 69 -18.03 -12.21 -7.61
N VAL A 70 -17.51 -12.51 -6.41
CA VAL A 70 -18.19 -13.40 -5.44
C VAL A 70 -19.52 -12.79 -4.99
N SER A 71 -19.55 -11.50 -4.66
CA SER A 71 -20.78 -10.80 -4.27
C SER A 71 -21.88 -10.90 -5.32
N PHE A 72 -21.53 -10.72 -6.60
CA PHE A 72 -22.49 -10.79 -7.69
C PHE A 72 -23.08 -12.19 -7.85
N VAL A 73 -22.22 -13.23 -7.81
CA VAL A 73 -22.67 -14.63 -7.89
C VAL A 73 -23.59 -14.99 -6.71
N CYS A 74 -23.23 -14.56 -5.49
CA CYS A 74 -24.07 -14.78 -4.31
C CYS A 74 -25.48 -14.19 -4.49
N VAL A 75 -25.58 -12.92 -4.90
CA VAL A 75 -26.87 -12.24 -5.12
C VAL A 75 -27.68 -12.94 -6.21
N CYS A 76 -27.05 -13.33 -7.32
CA CYS A 76 -27.72 -14.06 -8.39
C CYS A 76 -28.33 -15.38 -7.88
N VAL A 77 -27.57 -16.20 -7.16
CA VAL A 77 -28.07 -17.47 -6.60
C VAL A 77 -29.20 -17.23 -5.61
N CYS A 78 -29.07 -16.22 -4.73
CA CYS A 78 -30.14 -15.86 -3.79
C CYS A 78 -31.44 -15.52 -4.51
N VAL A 79 -31.41 -14.65 -5.53
CA VAL A 79 -32.60 -14.27 -6.29
C VAL A 79 -33.21 -15.48 -7.02
N CYS A 80 -32.37 -16.33 -7.63
CA CYS A 80 -32.85 -17.55 -8.30
C CYS A 80 -33.61 -18.45 -7.33
N VAL A 81 -33.04 -18.74 -6.15
CA VAL A 81 -33.69 -19.59 -5.13
C VAL A 81 -34.99 -18.95 -4.65
N CYS A 82 -35.01 -17.64 -4.41
CA CYS A 82 -36.23 -16.92 -4.00
C CYS A 82 -37.34 -17.08 -5.06
N VAL A 83 -37.04 -16.84 -6.34
CA VAL A 83 -38.03 -16.97 -7.42
C VAL A 83 -38.52 -18.42 -7.54
N CYS A 84 -37.61 -19.41 -7.45
CA CYS A 84 -37.99 -20.82 -7.48
C CYS A 84 -38.96 -21.16 -6.36
N VAL A 85 -38.65 -20.78 -5.11
CA VAL A 85 -39.52 -21.04 -3.95
C VAL A 85 -40.88 -20.34 -4.11
N CYS A 86 -40.90 -19.09 -4.58
CA CYS A 86 -42.14 -18.37 -4.83
C CYS A 86 -43.01 -19.09 -5.86
N VAL A 87 -42.45 -19.49 -7.00
CA VAL A 87 -43.19 -20.22 -8.04
C VAL A 87 -43.71 -21.54 -7.51
N CYS A 88 -42.89 -22.30 -6.76
CA CYS A 88 -43.32 -23.56 -6.15
C CYS A 88 -44.52 -23.36 -5.20
N VAL A 89 -44.45 -22.38 -4.30
CA VAL A 89 -45.56 -22.07 -3.38
C VAL A 89 -46.81 -21.66 -4.14
N CYS A 90 -46.70 -20.81 -5.17
CA CYS A 90 -47.82 -20.42 -6.00
C CYS A 90 -48.48 -21.62 -6.69
N VAL A 91 -47.70 -22.51 -7.31
CA VAL A 91 -48.25 -23.72 -7.96
C VAL A 91 -48.92 -24.64 -6.92
N CYS A 92 -48.32 -24.82 -5.74
CA CYS A 92 -48.91 -25.63 -4.68
C CYS A 92 -50.27 -25.09 -4.23
N VAL A 93 -50.38 -23.78 -3.99
CA VAL A 93 -51.64 -23.14 -3.60
C VAL A 93 -52.68 -23.30 -4.71
N CYS A 94 -52.32 -23.03 -5.96
CA CYS A 94 -53.24 -23.17 -7.10
C CYS A 94 -53.77 -24.60 -7.29
N VAL A 95 -52.95 -25.63 -7.04
CA VAL A 95 -53.37 -27.04 -7.15
C VAL A 95 -54.23 -27.47 -5.96
N CYS A 96 -54.02 -26.89 -4.77
CA CYS A 96 -54.84 -27.20 -3.59
C CYS A 96 -56.23 -26.54 -3.61
N GLU A 97 -56.40 -25.46 -4.37
CA GLU A 97 -57.70 -24.78 -4.52
C GLU A 97 -58.52 -25.25 -5.74
N LEU A 98 -58.01 -26.21 -6.52
CA LEU A 98 -58.68 -26.84 -7.66
C LEU A 98 -59.13 -28.26 -7.34
#